data_AF-A0A957FAC5-F1
#
_entry.id   AF-A0A957FAC5-F1
#
_cell.length_a   1.000
_cell.length_b   1.000
_cell.length_c   1.000
_cell.angle_alpha   90.00
_cell.angle_beta   90.00
_cell.angle_gamma   90.00
#
_symmetry.space_group_name_H-M   'P 1'
#
loop_
_entity.id
_entity.type
_entity.pdbx_description
1 polymer ?
#
loop_
_entity_poly.entity_id
_entity_poly.type
_entity_poly.pdbx_seq_one_letter_code
_entity_poly.pdbx_strand_id
1 'polypeptide(L)' 'IANVNIGTSGAEIGGAFGGEKDTGGGRESGSDAWKAYMRRQTNTINWSRDLPLAQGITFGT' A
#
# COMPACT_ATOMS: atom_id res chain seq x y z
N ILE A 1 6.04 -11.94 12.59
CA ILE A 1 5.89 -13.41 12.51
C ILE A 1 5.80 -13.94 13.93
N ALA A 2 4.90 -14.89 14.21
CA ALA A 2 4.82 -15.56 15.51
C ALA A 2 4.84 -17.07 15.25
N ASN A 3 5.85 -17.74 15.80
CA ASN A 3 6.11 -19.16 15.57
C ASN A 3 5.55 -20.02 16.71
N VAL A 4 5.06 -21.21 16.38
CA VAL A 4 4.62 -22.24 17.34
C VAL A 4 5.37 -23.54 17.03
N ASN A 5 5.95 -24.19 18.04
CA ASN A 5 6.75 -25.43 17.91
C ASN A 5 8.01 -25.34 17.03
N ILE A 6 8.46 -24.12 16.69
CA ILE A 6 9.72 -23.85 15.98
C ILE A 6 10.38 -22.63 16.61
N GLY A 7 11.72 -22.57 16.56
CA GLY A 7 12.50 -21.48 17.15
C GLY A 7 12.18 -20.10 16.54
N THR A 8 12.68 -19.05 17.18
CA THR A 8 12.48 -17.66 16.75
C THR A 8 13.10 -17.35 15.38
N SER A 9 14.03 -18.18 14.90
CA SER A 9 14.64 -18.07 13.57
C SER A 9 13.84 -18.72 12.44
N GLY A 10 12.67 -19.30 12.73
CA GLY A 10 11.78 -19.84 11.70
C GLY A 10 11.20 -18.71 10.84
N ALA A 11 11.86 -18.45 9.70
CA ALA A 11 11.44 -17.48 8.69
C ALA A 11 11.82 -18.02 7.31
N GLU A 12 11.02 -17.70 6.29
CA GLU A 12 11.24 -18.15 4.92
C GLU A 12 11.01 -17.02 3.92
N ILE A 13 11.58 -17.16 2.72
CA ILE A 13 11.58 -16.12 1.68
C ILE A 13 10.16 -15.67 1.31
N GLY A 14 9.17 -16.58 1.34
CA GLY A 14 7.78 -16.27 0.97
C GLY A 14 7.05 -15.34 1.95
N GLY A 15 7.51 -15.22 3.19
CA GLY A 15 6.89 -14.37 4.21
C GLY A 15 7.48 -12.96 4.27
N ALA A 16 6.66 -11.99 4.68
CA ALA A 16 7.17 -10.67 5.09
C ALA A 16 8.00 -10.81 6.38
N PHE A 17 9.29 -10.49 6.29
CA PHE A 17 10.21 -10.56 7.43
C PHE A 17 10.41 -9.17 8.05
N GLY A 18 10.24 -9.05 9.36
CA GLY A 18 10.46 -7.79 10.09
C GLY A 18 9.75 -7.75 11.44
N GLY A 19 10.14 -6.80 12.28
CA GLY A 19 9.68 -6.66 13.66
C GLY A 19 8.93 -5.35 13.93
N GLU A 20 8.38 -5.24 15.13
CA GLU A 20 7.64 -4.05 15.61
C GLU A 20 8.41 -3.36 16.76
N LYS A 21 7.93 -2.20 17.24
CA LYS A 21 8.52 -1.41 18.34
C LYS A 21 9.93 -0.92 17.97
N ASP A 22 10.92 -1.12 18.84
CA ASP A 22 12.31 -0.69 18.63
C ASP A 22 12.99 -1.39 17.43
N THR A 23 12.38 -2.45 16.89
CA THR A 23 12.83 -3.08 15.65
C THR A 23 12.49 -2.27 14.39
N GLY A 24 11.64 -1.24 14.49
CA GLY A 24 11.48 -0.23 13.44
C GLY A 24 10.38 -0.47 12.39
N GLY A 25 9.53 -1.49 12.55
CA GLY A 25 8.26 -1.64 11.79
C GLY A 25 8.39 -2.06 10.32
N GLY A 26 9.59 -2.04 9.74
CA GLY A 26 9.84 -2.44 8.35
C GLY A 26 9.50 -3.91 8.07
N ARG A 27 9.31 -4.22 6.79
CA ARG A 27 9.08 -5.59 6.28
C ARG A 27 9.83 -5.79 4.96
N GLU A 28 10.49 -6.94 4.83
CA GLU A 28 11.36 -7.30 3.69
C GLU A 28 11.04 -8.71 3.15
N SER A 29 11.66 -9.06 2.01
CA SER A 29 11.55 -10.35 1.31
C SER A 29 10.19 -10.64 0.68
N GLY A 30 9.29 -11.33 1.37
CA GLY A 30 8.08 -11.90 0.78
C GLY A 30 6.83 -11.04 0.94
N SER A 31 5.67 -11.63 0.64
CA SER A 31 4.37 -10.94 0.67
C SER A 31 4.38 -9.67 -0.21
N ASP A 32 3.72 -8.60 0.25
CA ASP A 32 3.65 -7.31 -0.40
C ASP A 32 4.74 -6.32 0.08
N ALA A 33 5.87 -6.81 0.63
CA ALA A 33 7.02 -6.00 1.03
C ALA A 33 7.59 -5.15 -0.13
N TRP A 34 7.47 -5.62 -1.37
CA TRP A 34 7.85 -4.86 -2.56
C TRP A 34 7.13 -3.50 -2.67
N LYS A 35 5.93 -3.36 -2.08
CA LYS A 35 5.17 -2.09 -2.09
C LYS A 35 5.91 -0.97 -1.36
N ALA A 36 6.79 -1.27 -0.41
CA ALA A 36 7.61 -0.26 0.25
C ALA A 36 8.65 0.37 -0.69
N TYR A 37 9.04 -0.35 -1.75
CA TYR A 37 10.02 0.10 -2.75
C TYR A 37 9.38 0.73 -3.99
N MET A 38 8.04 0.86 -4.01
CA MET A 38 7.30 1.50 -5.09
C MET A 38 6.37 2.59 -4.53
N ARG A 39 6.06 3.60 -5.35
CA ARG A 39 5.10 4.65 -4.96
C ARG A 39 3.69 4.34 -5.50
N ARG A 40 2.69 4.30 -4.61
CA ARG A 40 1.28 4.16 -5.00
C ARG A 40 0.77 5.45 -5.65
N GLN A 41 -0.04 5.32 -6.70
CA GLN A 41 -0.82 6.40 -7.31
C GLN A 41 -2.29 6.00 -7.44
N THR A 42 -3.19 6.95 -7.27
CA THR A 42 -4.63 6.77 -7.47
C THR A 42 -5.07 7.70 -8.60
N ASN A 43 -5.55 7.12 -9.70
CA ASN A 43 -5.89 7.85 -10.91
C ASN A 43 -7.38 7.66 -11.21
N THR A 44 -8.10 8.76 -11.41
CA THR A 44 -9.49 8.76 -11.88
C THR A 44 -9.50 9.36 -13.28
N ILE A 45 -10.01 8.61 -14.26
CA ILE A 45 -10.08 9.04 -15.66
C ILE A 45 -11.57 9.15 -16.02
N ASN A 46 -12.02 10.36 -16.33
CA ASN A 46 -13.38 10.63 -16.81
C ASN A 46 -13.34 10.78 -18.35
N TRP A 47 -14.06 9.92 -19.07
CA TRP A 47 -14.17 9.95 -20.53
C TRP A 47 -15.42 10.68 -21.04
N SER A 48 -16.29 11.16 -20.13
CA SER A 48 -17.48 11.91 -20.51
C SER A 48 -17.14 13.37 -20.86
N ARG A 49 -18.09 14.05 -21.51
CA ARG A 49 -18.01 15.51 -21.72
C ARG A 49 -18.51 16.30 -20.52
N ASP A 50 -19.02 15.60 -19.50
CA ASP A 50 -19.67 16.20 -18.35
C ASP A 50 -18.65 16.32 -17.21
N LEU A 51 -18.50 17.55 -16.72
CA LEU A 51 -17.83 17.83 -15.46
C LEU A 51 -18.89 18.45 -14.54
N PRO A 52 -19.07 17.92 -13.32
CA PRO A 52 -20.01 18.51 -12.38
C PRO A 52 -19.60 19.96 -12.09
N LEU A 53 -20.46 20.91 -12.44
CA LEU A 53 -20.25 22.32 -12.14
C LEU A 53 -20.41 22.52 -10.63
N ALA A 54 -19.46 23.22 -10.02
CA ALA A 54 -19.56 23.57 -8.62
C ALA A 54 -20.79 24.48 -8.41
N GLN A 55 -21.68 24.09 -7.49
CA GLN A 55 -22.81 24.91 -7.02
C GLN A 55 -23.80 25.35 -8.11
N GLY A 56 -23.84 24.66 -9.26
CA GLY A 56 -24.76 24.99 -10.36
C GLY A 56 -24.39 26.26 -11.14
N ILE A 57 -23.17 26.80 -10.97
CA ILE A 57 -22.70 27.99 -11.68
C ILE A 57 -22.24 27.60 -13.10
N THR A 58 -22.85 28.17 -14.13
CA THR A 58 -22.46 28.00 -15.53
C THR A 58 -21.38 29.01 -15.90
N PHE A 59 -20.20 28.55 -16.32
CA PHE A 59 -19.15 29.41 -16.86
C PHE A 59 -19.30 29.51 -18.40
N GLY A 60 -20.11 30.48 -18.86
CA GLY A 60 -20.31 30.77 -20.29
C GLY A 60 -21.55 31.63 -20.56
N THR A 61 -21.51 32.43 -21.62
CA THR A 61 -22.65 33.20 -22.18
C THR A 61 -23.56 32.36 -23.05
#